data_AF-X1G3S5-F1
#
_entry.id   AF-X1G3S5-F1
#
_cell.length_a   1.000
_cell.length_b   1.000
_cell.length_c   1.000
_cell.angle_alpha   90.00
_cell.angle_beta   90.00
_cell.angle_gamma   90.00
#
_symmetry.space_group_name_H-M   'P 1'
#
loop_
_entity.id
_entity.type
_entity.pdbx_description
1 polymer ?
#
loop_
_entity_poly.entity_id
_entity_poly.type
_entity_poly.pdbx_seq_one_letter_code
_entity_poly.pdbx_strand_id
1 'polypeptide(L)' 'VSQLIKETVKNELNFESIIVYGGGLKVENAGMIAQIKTIDGGLIALTQFTGEIGFSVNGLRDIIDQYLAKDIAK' A
#
# COMPACT_ATOMS: atom_id res chain seq x y z
N VAL A 1 -12.58 0.81 -6.80
CA VAL A 1 -11.73 1.69 -7.64
C VAL A 1 -10.56 0.92 -8.25
N SER A 2 -9.67 0.30 -7.46
CA SER A 2 -8.53 -0.50 -7.96
C SER A 2 -8.91 -1.56 -9.00
N GLN A 3 -9.99 -2.32 -8.76
CA GLN A 3 -10.50 -3.32 -9.71
C GLN A 3 -10.90 -2.68 -11.05
N LEU A 4 -11.66 -1.59 -11.00
CA LEU A 4 -12.07 -0.87 -12.20
C LEU A 4 -10.84 -0.38 -13.00
N ILE A 5 -9.81 0.14 -12.32
CA ILE A 5 -8.57 0.56 -12.99
C ILE A 5 -7.92 -0.64 -13.70
N LYS A 6 -7.79 -1.79 -13.04
CA LYS A 6 -7.23 -3.01 -13.66
C LYS A 6 -8.03 -3.42 -14.89
N GLU A 7 -9.35 -3.48 -14.77
CA GLU A 7 -10.25 -3.86 -15.86
C GLU A 7 -10.17 -2.89 -17.04
N THR A 8 -10.19 -1.58 -16.79
CA THR A 8 -10.07 -0.56 -17.84
C THR A 8 -8.71 -0.64 -18.54
N VAL A 9 -7.62 -0.73 -17.79
CA VAL A 9 -6.27 -0.80 -18.38
C VAL A 9 -6.09 -2.08 -19.20
N LYS A 10 -6.62 -3.20 -18.72
CA LYS A 10 -6.62 -4.46 -19.46
C LYS A 10 -7.43 -4.35 -20.76
N ASN A 11 -8.63 -3.81 -20.71
CA ASN A 11 -9.53 -3.80 -21.87
C ASN A 11 -9.10 -2.78 -22.93
N GLU A 12 -8.68 -1.58 -22.51
CA GLU A 12 -8.35 -0.48 -23.42
C GLU A 12 -6.92 -0.58 -23.95
N LEU A 13 -5.99 -1.12 -23.15
CA LEU A 13 -4.56 -1.13 -23.48
C LEU A 13 -3.97 -2.54 -23.64
N ASN A 14 -4.77 -3.60 -23.45
CA ASN A 14 -4.31 -5.00 -23.44
C ASN A 14 -3.11 -5.20 -22.51
N PHE A 15 -3.13 -4.54 -21.35
CA PHE A 15 -2.03 -4.50 -20.39
C PHE A 15 -2.51 -4.87 -18.99
N GLU A 16 -1.83 -5.81 -18.34
CA GLU A 16 -2.06 -6.14 -16.93
C GLU A 16 -1.21 -5.22 -16.05
N SER A 17 -1.86 -4.33 -15.31
CA SER A 17 -1.18 -3.29 -14.52
C SER A 17 -1.00 -3.65 -13.05
N ILE A 18 0.15 -3.23 -12.51
CA ILE A 18 0.42 -3.17 -11.08
C ILE A 18 -0.24 -1.91 -10.52
N ILE A 19 -1.12 -2.07 -9.53
CA ILE A 19 -1.86 -1.00 -8.88
C ILE A 19 -1.34 -0.81 -7.46
N VAL A 20 -0.77 0.35 -7.19
CA VAL A 20 -0.27 0.71 -5.86
C VAL A 20 -1.20 1.71 -5.17
N TYR A 21 -1.34 1.58 -3.85
CA TYR A 21 -2.08 2.53 -3.03
C TYR A 21 -1.25 3.80 -2.78
N GLY A 22 -1.74 4.93 -3.29
CA GLY A 22 -1.12 6.25 -3.14
C GLY A 22 -1.73 7.16 -2.07
N GLY A 23 -2.70 6.68 -1.28
CA GLY A 23 -3.45 7.50 -0.31
C GLY A 23 -2.73 7.78 1.02
N GLY A 24 -1.41 7.55 1.07
CA GLY A 24 -0.63 7.60 2.31
C GLY A 24 -0.67 6.27 3.03
N LEU A 25 0.18 5.33 2.61
CA LEU A 25 0.41 4.09 3.34
C LEU A 25 1.17 4.40 4.63
N LYS A 26 0.62 4.00 5.78
CA LYS A 26 1.15 4.26 7.12
C LYS A 26 1.05 3.01 7.99
N VAL A 27 1.73 3.00 9.12
CA VAL A 27 1.74 1.85 10.04
C VAL A 27 0.31 1.48 10.45
N GLU A 28 -0.57 2.46 10.66
CA GLU A 28 -1.93 2.23 11.15
C GLU A 28 -2.87 1.61 10.12
N ASN A 29 -2.58 1.75 8.83
CA ASN A 29 -3.43 1.25 7.75
C ASN A 29 -2.77 0.15 6.90
N ALA A 30 -1.46 -0.09 7.07
CA ALA A 30 -0.67 -0.98 6.23
C ALA A 30 -1.24 -2.41 6.16
N GLY A 31 -1.58 -3.01 7.30
CA GLY A 31 -2.16 -4.35 7.34
C GLY A 31 -3.50 -4.43 6.61
N MET A 32 -4.41 -3.47 6.83
CA MET A 32 -5.70 -3.41 6.13
C MET A 32 -5.52 -3.28 4.60
N ILE A 33 -4.60 -2.41 4.15
CA ILE A 33 -4.34 -2.21 2.73
C ILE A 33 -3.72 -3.47 2.10
N ALA A 34 -2.84 -4.17 2.81
CA ALA A 34 -2.21 -5.40 2.34
C ALA A 34 -3.21 -6.53 2.03
N GLN A 35 -4.38 -6.52 2.69
CA GLN A 35 -5.43 -7.52 2.48
C GLN A 35 -6.30 -7.25 1.23
N ILE A 36 -6.19 -6.08 0.62
CA ILE A 36 -6.97 -5.73 -0.57
C ILE A 36 -6.39 -6.44 -1.79
N LYS A 37 -7.02 -7.54 -2.21
CA LYS A 37 -6.57 -8.41 -3.33
C LYS A 37 -6.32 -7.71 -4.68
N THR A 38 -6.88 -6.52 -4.88
CA THR A 38 -6.77 -5.75 -6.14
C THR A 38 -5.71 -4.65 -6.06
N ILE A 39 -5.01 -4.53 -4.93
CA ILE A 39 -3.88 -3.64 -4.72
C ILE A 39 -2.62 -4.49 -4.58
N ASP A 40 -1.60 -4.17 -5.38
CA ASP A 40 -0.36 -4.93 -5.49
C ASP A 40 0.78 -4.35 -4.64
N GLY A 41 0.55 -3.20 -4.01
CA GLY A 41 1.54 -2.52 -3.16
C GLY A 41 1.07 -1.16 -2.66
N GLY A 42 1.98 -0.38 -2.07
CA GLY A 42 1.71 0.99 -1.68
C GLY A 42 2.90 1.92 -1.87
N LEU A 43 2.62 3.19 -2.09
CA LEU A 43 3.61 4.24 -2.26
C LEU A 43 3.80 4.97 -0.93
N ILE A 44 5.05 5.01 -0.46
CA ILE A 44 5.42 5.65 0.81
C ILE A 44 6.34 6.83 0.48
N ALA A 45 5.85 8.05 0.72
CA ALA A 45 6.65 9.27 0.61
C ALA A 45 7.18 9.74 1.98
N LEU A 46 6.38 9.56 3.03
CA LEU A 46 6.69 9.97 4.41
C LEU A 46 6.42 8.79 5.35
N THR A 47 7.20 8.68 6.41
CA THR A 47 7.02 7.66 7.46
C THR A 47 6.68 8.29 8.81
N GLN A 48 6.81 9.62 8.91
CA GLN A 48 6.45 10.41 10.08
C GLN A 48 5.52 11.56 9.65
N PHE A 49 4.34 11.62 10.26
CA PHE A 49 3.28 12.57 9.90
C PHE A 49 2.99 13.60 11.02
N THR A 50 3.70 13.49 12.14
CA THR A 50 3.61 14.38 13.30
C THR A 50 5.01 14.64 13.84
N GLY A 51 5.22 15.76 14.55
CA GLY A 51 6.55 16.18 14.99
C GLY A 51 7.41 16.65 13.82
N GLU A 52 8.62 16.11 13.69
CA GLU A 52 9.46 16.31 12.51
C GLU A 52 8.92 15.47 11.34
N ILE A 53 8.12 16.11 10.47
CA ILE A 53 7.59 15.46 9.28
C ILE A 53 8.75 15.06 8.37
N GLY A 54 8.78 13.79 7.97
CA GLY A 54 9.84 13.30 7.13
C GLY A 54 9.80 11.82 6.85
N PHE A 55 10.93 11.36 6.32
CA PHE A 55 11.20 9.97 6.04
C PHE A 55 12.30 9.46 6.96
N SER A 56 12.06 8.33 7.60
CA SER A 56 13.05 7.58 8.36
C SER A 56 12.99 6.10 7.99
N VAL A 57 14.16 5.47 7.95
CA VAL A 57 14.31 4.03 7.65
C VAL A 57 13.56 3.17 8.67
N ASN A 58 13.57 3.55 9.94
CA ASN A 58 12.84 2.84 10.99
C ASN A 58 11.32 2.90 10.74
N GLY A 59 10.77 4.07 10.42
CA GLY A 59 9.34 4.17 10.11
C GLY A 59 8.96 3.41 8.84
N LEU A 60 9.86 3.33 7.83
CA LEU A 60 9.62 2.47 6.66
C LEU A 60 9.56 1.00 7.07
N ARG A 61 10.48 0.56 7.94
CA ARG A 61 10.49 -0.81 8.46
C ARG A 61 9.17 -1.13 9.17
N ASP A 62 8.68 -0.25 10.03
CA ASP A 62 7.42 -0.47 10.76
C ASP A 62 6.23 -0.63 9.80
N ILE A 63 6.18 0.15 8.72
CA ILE A 63 5.15 0.03 7.68
C ILE A 63 5.28 -1.31 6.95
N ILE A 64 6.49 -1.71 6.57
CA ILE A 64 6.74 -3.00 5.89
C ILE A 64 6.36 -4.17 6.79
N ASP A 65 6.77 -4.14 8.06
CA ASP A 65 6.49 -5.19 9.03
C ASP A 65 4.97 -5.35 9.22
N GLN A 66 4.21 -4.25 9.30
CA GLN A 66 2.74 -4.29 9.33
C GLN A 66 2.11 -4.75 8.02
N TYR A 67 2.64 -4.31 6.86
CA TYR A 67 2.12 -4.69 5.55
C TYR A 67 2.32 -6.19 5.25
N LEU A 68 3.45 -6.75 5.70
CA LEU A 68 3.79 -8.16 5.53
C LEU A 68 3.28 -9.05 6.68
N ALA A 69 2.76 -8.46 7.75
CA ALA A 69 2.14 -9.20 8.83
C ALA A 69 0.96 -9.98 8.25
N LYS A 70 1.16 -11.29 8.03
CA LYS A 70 0.04 -12.19 7.80
C LYS A 70 -0.81 -12.12 9.06
N ASP A 71 -2.10 -11.85 8.92
CA ASP A 71 -3.05 -12.17 9.99
C ASP A 71 -2.82 -13.64 10.35
N ILE A 72 -2.07 -13.89 11.41
CA ILE A 72 -2.11 -15.16 12.13
C ILE A 72 -3.45 -15.07 12.82
N ALA A 73 -4.50 -15.51 12.11
CA ALA A 73 -5.82 -15.70 12.69
C ALA A 73 -5.63 -16.44 14.01
N LYS A 74 -5.90 -15.72 15.11
CA LYS A 74 -5.99 -16.25 16.47
C LYS A 74 -7.38 -16.83 16.65
#